data_AF-A0A2I0FZX6-F1
#
_entry.id   AF-A0A2I0FZX6-F1
#
_cell.length_a   1.000
_cell.length_b   1.000
_cell.length_c   1.000
_cell.angle_alpha   90.00
_cell.angle_beta   90.00
_cell.angle_gamma   90.00
#
_symmetry.space_group_name_H-M   'P 1'
#
loop_
_entity.id
_entity.type
_entity.pdbx_description
1 polymer ?
#
loop_
_entity_poly.entity_id
_entity_poly.type
_entity_poly.pdbx_seq_one_letter_code
_entity_poly.pdbx_strand_id
1 'polypeptide(L)'
;MTADKPQEAMTFGELLELIRDQQHRLQVLENAFSYLTFCLDDKAGQLLIHNLKLESQNQQRDETTQHHFAQLASEMEKRLGNPTVSPPLPE
;
A
#
# COMPACT_ATOMS: atom_id res chain seq x y z
N MET A 1 -23.97 -9.60 -25.05
CA MET A 1 -22.97 -10.67 -24.91
C MET A 1 -22.45 -10.60 -23.48
N THR A 2 -22.73 -11.68 -22.75
CA THR A 2 -22.22 -12.13 -21.45
C THR A 2 -21.53 -11.10 -20.55
N ALA A 3 -22.29 -10.66 -19.54
CA ALA A 3 -21.74 -10.15 -18.29
C ALA A 3 -20.86 -11.24 -17.67
N ASP A 4 -19.57 -10.96 -17.60
CA ASP A 4 -18.58 -11.74 -16.90
C ASP A 4 -18.91 -11.69 -15.40
N LYS A 5 -19.56 -12.73 -14.88
CA LYS A 5 -19.80 -12.95 -13.44
C LYS A 5 -18.83 -14.03 -12.96
N PRO A 6 -17.59 -13.69 -12.59
CA PRO A 6 -16.65 -14.67 -12.04
C PRO A 6 -16.98 -15.06 -10.58
N GLN A 7 -18.00 -14.46 -9.95
CA GLN A 7 -18.27 -14.61 -8.52
C GLN A 7 -19.25 -15.74 -8.17
N GLU A 8 -19.98 -16.32 -9.13
CA GLU A 8 -21.07 -17.28 -8.82
C GLU A 8 -20.63 -18.76 -8.77
N ALA A 9 -19.34 -19.09 -8.97
CA ALA A 9 -18.88 -20.49 -9.01
C ALA A 9 -17.53 -20.78 -8.33
N MET A 10 -17.09 -19.98 -7.36
CA MET A 10 -15.92 -20.35 -6.55
C MET A 10 -16.34 -21.22 -5.36
N THR A 11 -15.70 -22.38 -5.22
CA THR A 11 -15.81 -23.19 -4.00
C THR A 11 -15.15 -22.46 -2.82
N PHE A 12 -15.56 -22.80 -1.60
CA PHE A 12 -14.96 -22.21 -0.40
C PHE A 12 -13.44 -22.39 -0.33
N GLY A 13 -12.91 -23.52 -0.84
CA GLY A 13 -11.47 -23.77 -0.93
C GLY A 13 -10.76 -22.79 -1.86
N GLU A 14 -11.32 -22.52 -3.03
CA GLU A 14 -10.77 -21.57 -4.00
C GLU A 14 -10.81 -20.12 -3.48
N LEU A 15 -11.84 -19.75 -2.70
CA LEU A 15 -11.88 -18.46 -2.02
C LEU A 15 -10.75 -18.30 -0.99
N LEU A 16 -10.42 -19.35 -0.24
CA LEU A 16 -9.31 -19.31 0.72
C LEU A 16 -7.95 -19.18 0.03
N GLU A 17 -7.77 -19.86 -1.11
CA GLU A 17 -6.55 -19.71 -1.92
C GLU A 17 -6.43 -18.31 -2.50
N LEU A 18 -7.53 -17.75 -3.00
CA LEU A 18 -7.56 -16.38 -3.50
C LEU A 18 -7.24 -15.35 -2.41
N ILE A 19 -7.80 -15.52 -1.20
CA ILE A 19 -7.50 -14.65 -0.05
C ILE A 19 -6.03 -14.77 0.32
N ARG A 20 -5.48 -15.99 0.36
CA ARG A 20 -4.06 -16.21 0.65
C ARG A 20 -3.15 -15.53 -0.36
N ASP A 21 -3.46 -15.67 -1.66
CA ASP A 21 -2.71 -14.99 -2.73
C ASP A 21 -2.80 -13.47 -2.59
N GLN A 22 -4.00 -12.91 -2.35
CA GLN A 22 -4.18 -11.49 -2.12
C GLN A 22 -3.38 -10.99 -0.91
N GLN A 23 -3.34 -11.75 0.18
CA GLN A 23 -2.51 -11.42 1.36
C GLN A 23 -1.01 -11.41 1.02
N HIS A 24 -0.53 -12.39 0.24
CA HIS A 24 0.88 -12.41 -0.18
C HIS A 24 1.22 -11.23 -1.09
N ARG A 25 0.34 -10.90 -2.04
CA ARG A 25 0.51 -9.72 -2.90
C ARG A 25 0.53 -8.42 -2.09
N LEU A 26 -0.33 -8.29 -1.08
CA LEU A 26 -0.32 -7.14 -0.17
C LEU A 26 0.99 -7.06 0.62
N GLN A 27 1.47 -8.18 1.19
CA GLN A 27 2.75 -8.22 1.91
C GLN A 27 3.93 -7.81 1.03
N VAL A 28 3.98 -8.25 -0.22
CA VAL A 28 5.02 -7.84 -1.17
C VAL A 28 4.96 -6.33 -1.43
N LEU A 29 3.77 -5.77 -1.60
CA LEU A 29 3.58 -4.33 -1.78
C LEU A 29 3.99 -3.55 -0.53
N GLU A 30 3.60 -3.99 0.66
CA GLU A 30 4.00 -3.38 1.95
C GLU A 30 5.52 -3.36 2.13
N ASN A 31 6.19 -4.46 1.75
CA ASN A 31 7.65 -4.54 1.75
C ASN A 31 8.26 -3.56 0.73
N ALA A 32 7.74 -3.52 -0.51
CA ALA A 32 8.23 -2.59 -1.52
C ALA A 32 8.06 -1.12 -1.11
N PHE A 33 6.90 -0.76 -0.56
CA PHE A 33 6.65 0.58 -0.01
C PHE A 33 7.57 0.91 1.17
N SER A 34 7.89 -0.09 1.99
CA SER A 34 8.85 0.08 3.07
C SER A 34 10.25 0.46 2.59
N TYR A 35 10.64 -0.01 1.41
CA TYR A 35 11.91 0.35 0.78
C TYR A 35 11.85 1.65 -0.02
N LEU A 36 10.66 2.10 -0.43
CA LEU A 36 10.47 3.26 -1.30
C LEU A 36 11.09 4.53 -0.71
N THR A 37 11.04 4.71 0.61
CA THR A 37 11.65 5.88 1.29
C THR A 37 13.16 5.95 1.16
N PHE A 38 13.85 4.83 0.89
CA PHE A 38 15.30 4.82 0.63
C PHE A 38 15.63 5.14 -0.83
N CYS A 39 14.67 4.96 -1.74
CA CYS A 39 14.85 5.18 -3.18
C CYS A 39 14.48 6.61 -3.62
N LEU A 40 13.73 7.34 -2.80
CA LEU A 40 13.30 8.70 -3.09
C LEU A 40 14.27 9.71 -2.47
N ASP A 41 14.59 10.75 -3.23
CA ASP A 41 15.21 11.95 -2.65
C ASP A 41 14.23 12.69 -1.75
N ASP A 42 14.72 13.57 -0.87
CA ASP A 42 13.91 14.28 0.13
C ASP A 42 12.73 15.03 -0.49
N LYS A 43 12.92 15.62 -1.68
CA LYS A 43 11.89 16.40 -2.37
C LYS A 43 10.80 15.49 -2.96
N ALA A 44 11.19 14.40 -3.60
CA ALA A 44 10.29 13.40 -4.13
C ALA A 44 9.51 12.69 -3.02
N GLY A 45 10.16 12.40 -1.88
CA GLY A 45 9.55 11.85 -0.68
C GLY A 45 8.48 12.79 -0.10
N GLN A 46 8.80 14.08 0.07
CA GLN A 46 7.83 15.08 0.54
C GLN A 46 6.65 15.25 -0.43
N LEU A 47 6.90 15.24 -1.74
CA LEU A 47 5.86 15.32 -2.75
C LEU A 47 4.93 14.09 -2.68
N LEU A 48 5.48 12.89 -2.51
CA LEU A 48 4.69 11.68 -2.35
C LEU A 48 3.79 11.77 -1.10
N ILE A 49 4.35 12.14 0.04
CA ILE A 49 3.60 12.33 1.30
C ILE A 49 2.45 13.33 1.10
N HIS A 50 2.72 14.45 0.41
CA HIS A 50 1.69 15.45 0.12
C HIS A 50 0.55 14.87 -0.72
N ASN A 51 0.86 14.14 -1.79
CA ASN A 51 -0.15 13.50 -2.64
C ASN A 51 -0.98 12.46 -1.85
N LEU A 52 -0.34 11.67 -0.98
CA LEU A 52 -1.05 10.71 -0.13
C LEU A 52 -2.03 11.41 0.82
N LYS A 53 -1.66 12.57 1.38
CA LYS A 53 -2.56 13.38 2.20
C LYS A 53 -3.74 13.93 1.38
N LEU A 54 -3.50 14.37 0.14
CA LEU A 54 -4.59 14.80 -0.75
C LEU A 54 -5.56 13.65 -1.05
N GLU A 55 -5.04 12.46 -1.34
CA GLU A 55 -5.87 11.27 -1.56
C GLU A 55 -6.67 10.85 -0.32
N SER A 56 -6.12 11.03 0.89
CA SER A 56 -6.86 10.78 2.14
C SER A 56 -8.03 11.73 2.38
N GLN A 57 -8.03 12.90 1.74
CA GLN A 57 -9.09 13.91 1.85
C GLN A 57 -10.06 13.85 0.65
N ASN A 58 -9.83 12.93 -0.28
CA ASN A 58 -10.61 12.83 -1.50
C ASN A 58 -12.02 12.28 -1.21
N GLN A 59 -13.03 13.16 -1.31
CA GLN A 59 -14.44 12.84 -1.05
C GLN A 59 -15.05 11.82 -2.02
N GLN A 60 -14.37 11.49 -3.12
CA GLN A 60 -14.80 10.43 -4.05
C GLN A 60 -14.44 9.02 -3.56
N ARG A 61 -13.61 8.90 -2.51
CA ARG A 61 -13.19 7.63 -1.92
C ARG A 61 -14.02 7.30 -0.70
N ASP A 62 -14.13 6.01 -0.40
CA ASP A 62 -14.69 5.55 0.86
C ASP A 62 -13.76 5.86 2.05
N GLU A 63 -14.33 5.92 3.25
CA GLU A 63 -13.62 6.29 4.48
C GLU A 63 -12.48 5.32 4.83
N THR A 64 -12.61 4.04 4.47
CA THR A 64 -11.58 3.04 4.75
C THR A 64 -10.35 3.30 3.88
N THR A 65 -10.57 3.54 2.58
CA THR A 65 -9.50 3.91 1.66
C THR A 65 -8.84 5.24 2.07
N GLN A 66 -9.62 6.25 2.46
CA GLN A 66 -9.09 7.51 2.97
C GLN A 66 -8.18 7.32 4.19
N HIS A 67 -8.64 6.51 5.15
CA HIS A 67 -7.89 6.18 6.36
C HIS A 67 -6.57 5.48 6.03
N HIS A 68 -6.57 4.51 5.09
CA HIS A 68 -5.34 3.85 4.68
C HIS A 68 -4.34 4.80 4.00
N PHE A 69 -4.81 5.76 3.19
CA PHE A 69 -3.93 6.80 2.66
C PHE A 69 -3.32 7.68 3.76
N ALA A 70 -4.11 8.07 4.76
CA ALA A 70 -3.63 8.85 5.90
C ALA A 70 -2.58 8.08 6.72
N GLN A 71 -2.82 6.79 6.98
CA GLN A 71 -1.88 5.92 7.67
C GLN A 71 -0.56 5.78 6.89
N LEU A 72 -0.64 5.53 5.58
CA LEU A 72 0.54 5.40 4.73
C LEU A 72 1.36 6.69 4.69
N ALA A 73 0.71 7.85 4.60
CA ALA A 73 1.40 9.14 4.66
C ALA A 73 2.15 9.33 5.99
N SER A 74 1.53 8.95 7.12
CA SER A 74 2.16 9.05 8.44
C SER A 74 3.36 8.12 8.59
N GLU A 75 3.25 6.88 8.09
CA GLU A 75 4.37 5.93 8.11
C GLU A 75 5.53 6.38 7.23
N MET A 76 5.25 6.94 6.06
CA MET A 76 6.26 7.52 5.17
C MET A 76 6.96 8.73 5.82
N GLU A 77 6.22 9.61 6.50
CA GLU A 77 6.80 10.74 7.24
C GLU A 77 7.78 10.30 8.34
N LYS A 78 7.39 9.30 9.14
CA LYS A 78 8.25 8.76 10.21
C LYS A 78 9.56 8.19 9.66
N ARG A 79 9.49 7.52 8.50
CA ARG A 79 10.65 6.87 7.87
C ARG A 79 11.56 7.87 7.18
N LEU A 80 11.00 8.84 6.45
CA LEU A 80 11.78 9.90 5.80
C LEU A 80 12.45 10.83 6.82
N GLY A 81 11.77 11.11 7.94
CA GLY A 81 12.31 11.94 9.02
C GLY A 81 13.33 11.23 9.93
N ASN A 82 13.55 9.93 9.77
CA ASN A 82 14.42 9.14 10.63
C ASN A 82 15.41 8.27 9.80
N PRO A 83 16.49 8.87 9.27
CA PRO A 83 17.42 8.20 8.34
C PRO A 83 18.23 7.05 8.96
N THR A 84 18.09 6.80 10.27
CA THR A 84 18.84 5.78 11.02
C THR A 84 18.32 4.35 10.86
N VAL A 85 17.17 4.13 10.23
CA VAL A 85 16.66 2.78 9.95
C VAL A 85 17.14 2.33 8.57
N SER A 86 18.45 2.24 8.35
CA SER A 86 18.97 1.54 7.16
C SER A 86 18.62 0.04 7.29
N PRO A 87 18.02 -0.60 6.26
CA PRO A 87 17.87 -2.05 6.28
C PRO A 87 19.27 -2.68 6.32
N PRO A 88 19.50 -3.75 7.10
CA PRO A 88 20.77 -4.46 7.02
C PRO A 88 20.98 -4.92 5.57
N LEU A 89 22.13 -4.55 5.00
CA LEU A 89 22.58 -5.09 3.71
C LEU A 89 22.61 -6.62 3.83
N PRO A 90 21.96 -7.36 2.92
CA PRO A 90 22.19 -8.80 2.83
C PRO A 90 23.65 -9.02 2.39
N GLU A 91 24.41 -9.78 3.19
CA GLU A 91 25.72 -10.34 2.83
C GLU A 91 25.61 -11.35 1.67
#